data_AF-A0A355SW42-F1
#
_entry.id   AF-A0A355SW42-F1
#
_cell.length_a   1.000
_cell.length_b   1.000
_cell.length_c   1.000
_cell.angle_alpha   90.00
_cell.angle_beta   90.00
_cell.angle_gamma   90.00
#
_symmetry.space_group_name_H-M   'P 1'
#
loop_
_entity.id
_entity.type
_entity.pdbx_description
1 polymer ?
#
loop_
_entity_poly.entity_id
_entity_poly.type
_entity_poly.pdbx_seq_one_letter_code
_entity_poly.pdbx_strand_id
1 'polypeptide(L)'
;ELAVLIGKPLAAVEKVTYTKTRKGKGPTKAVNLIKWASLAKGLDEETYDAVRALGIKGVYGNRKYSRTYPGGQLAAHLLGYVNHEETPVTGVERFFDYYLRGQDGWRVTERDGRRRELAQFRAREVDPSDGLNVALCIDQVVQHIVEKEISRLAAEYKPKGISVIVSEPTTGGILAMANYPTYDPNEFFNTKKYPIETQRNRALTDLIEPGSTFKIVPAAAA
;
A
#
# COMPACT_ATOMS: atom_id res chain seq x y z
N GLU A 1 19.44 5.01 -23.54
CA GLU A 1 18.94 3.67 -23.13
C GLU A 1 18.40 3.66 -21.71
N LEU A 2 19.23 3.89 -20.68
CA LEU A 2 18.76 3.89 -19.27
C LEU A 2 17.57 4.83 -19.00
N ALA A 3 17.57 6.04 -19.57
CA ALA A 3 16.45 6.98 -19.42
C ALA A 3 15.15 6.48 -20.08
N VAL A 4 15.25 5.75 -21.20
CA VAL A 4 14.11 5.17 -21.92
C VAL A 4 13.52 4.02 -21.12
N LEU A 5 14.36 3.11 -20.60
CA LEU A 5 13.91 1.99 -19.77
C LEU A 5 13.22 2.48 -18.49
N ILE A 6 13.75 3.53 -17.86
CA ILE A 6 13.18 4.09 -16.62
C ILE A 6 11.95 4.99 -16.89
N GLY A 7 11.60 5.24 -18.16
CA GLY A 7 10.48 6.10 -18.53
C GLY A 7 10.65 7.57 -18.10
N LYS A 8 11.90 8.04 -17.96
CA LYS A 8 12.21 9.41 -17.51
C LYS A 8 12.94 10.22 -18.59
N PRO A 9 12.72 11.53 -18.66
CA PRO A 9 13.45 12.37 -19.61
C PRO A 9 14.96 12.32 -19.32
N LEU A 10 15.76 12.24 -20.38
CA LEU A 10 17.22 12.12 -20.30
C LEU A 10 17.83 13.23 -19.41
N ALA A 11 17.35 14.46 -19.55
CA ALA A 11 17.80 15.61 -18.77
C ALA A 11 17.62 15.41 -17.25
N ALA A 12 16.59 14.68 -16.80
CA ALA A 12 16.38 14.40 -15.39
C ALA A 12 17.38 13.36 -14.87
N VAL A 13 17.70 12.35 -15.67
CA VAL A 13 18.68 11.31 -15.34
C VAL A 13 20.09 11.92 -15.28
N GLU A 14 20.45 12.71 -16.29
CA GLU A 14 21.76 13.39 -16.36
C GLU A 14 21.96 14.34 -15.19
N LYS A 15 20.94 15.11 -14.83
CA LYS A 15 20.99 15.99 -13.66
C LYS A 15 21.31 15.19 -12.39
N VAL A 16 20.67 14.03 -12.20
CA VAL A 16 20.92 13.20 -11.03
C VAL A 16 22.31 12.57 -11.04
N THR A 17 22.82 12.14 -12.20
CA THR A 17 24.16 11.53 -12.31
C THR A 17 25.31 12.52 -12.18
N TYR A 18 25.16 13.74 -12.72
CA TYR A 18 26.23 14.76 -12.72
C TYR A 18 26.21 15.68 -11.49
N THR A 19 25.09 15.75 -10.74
CA THR A 19 25.05 16.56 -9.51
C THR A 19 25.83 15.87 -8.41
N LYS A 20 27.04 16.37 -8.12
CA LYS A 20 27.95 15.80 -7.10
C LYS A 20 27.72 16.34 -5.69
N THR A 21 27.06 17.49 -5.53
CA THR A 21 26.95 18.19 -4.25
C THR A 21 25.50 18.57 -3.91
N ARG A 22 25.17 18.49 -2.62
CA ARG A 22 23.90 18.95 -2.06
C ARG A 22 24.19 19.97 -0.95
N LYS A 23 23.54 21.13 -1.01
CA LYS A 23 23.60 22.11 0.09
C LYS A 23 22.72 21.63 1.25
N GLY A 24 23.25 21.65 2.47
CA GLY A 24 22.48 21.33 3.68
C GLY A 24 21.38 22.37 3.95
N LYS A 25 20.30 21.94 4.63
CA LYS A 25 19.27 22.84 5.18
C LYS A 25 19.75 23.32 6.55
N GLY A 26 20.20 24.57 6.65
CA GLY A 26 20.71 25.20 7.88
C GLY A 26 21.33 26.59 7.63
N PRO A 27 21.60 27.39 8.68
CA PRO A 27 22.18 28.74 8.56
C PRO A 27 23.61 28.70 7.98
N THR A 28 24.40 27.70 8.34
CA THR A 28 25.68 27.37 7.70
C THR A 28 25.41 26.41 6.54
N LYS A 29 25.45 26.91 5.31
CA LYS A 29 25.24 26.12 4.07
C LYS A 29 26.40 25.16 3.81
N ALA A 30 26.62 24.18 4.67
CA ALA A 30 27.61 23.12 4.47
C ALA A 30 27.28 22.35 3.17
N VAL A 31 28.29 22.18 2.33
CA VAL A 31 28.19 21.46 1.06
C VAL A 31 28.59 20.01 1.30
N ASN A 32 27.62 19.10 1.18
CA ASN A 32 27.86 17.67 1.34
C ASN A 32 27.90 16.98 -0.03
N LEU A 33 28.83 16.03 -0.18
CA LEU A 33 28.88 15.16 -1.36
C LEU A 33 27.65 14.23 -1.37
N ILE A 34 27.01 14.11 -2.54
CA ILE A 34 25.91 13.16 -2.74
C ILE A 34 26.53 11.76 -2.87
N LYS A 35 26.22 10.89 -1.89
CA LYS A 35 26.72 9.51 -1.85
C LYS A 35 25.84 8.53 -2.64
N TRP A 36 24.56 8.83 -2.78
CA TRP A 36 23.58 8.07 -3.55
C TRP A 36 22.43 8.99 -3.97
N ALA A 37 21.76 8.67 -5.07
CA ALA A 37 20.56 9.36 -5.52
C ALA A 37 19.57 8.37 -6.15
N SER A 38 18.29 8.51 -5.83
CA SER A 38 17.23 7.66 -6.37
C SER A 38 16.95 8.04 -7.83
N LEU A 39 17.10 7.08 -8.74
CA LEU A 39 16.76 7.29 -10.17
C LEU A 39 15.26 7.10 -10.40
N ALA A 40 14.71 5.97 -9.97
CA ALA A 40 13.27 5.66 -10.01
C ALA A 40 12.88 4.74 -8.86
N LYS A 41 11.56 4.60 -8.66
CA LYS A 41 10.92 3.74 -7.67
C LYS A 41 9.76 3.02 -8.36
N GLY A 42 9.44 1.80 -7.95
CA GLY A 42 8.32 1.02 -8.52
C GLY A 42 8.53 0.68 -9.99
N LEU A 43 9.70 0.14 -10.33
CA LEU A 43 9.96 -0.39 -11.66
C LEU A 43 9.52 -1.85 -11.70
N ASP A 44 8.96 -2.29 -12.82
CA ASP A 44 8.66 -3.69 -13.07
C ASP A 44 9.96 -4.52 -13.11
N GLU A 45 9.87 -5.80 -12.75
CA GLU A 45 11.02 -6.70 -12.68
C GLU A 45 11.73 -6.81 -14.04
N GLU A 46 10.97 -6.88 -15.14
CA GLU A 46 11.52 -6.92 -16.50
C GLU A 46 12.36 -5.67 -16.82
N THR A 47 11.87 -4.50 -16.40
CA THR A 47 12.58 -3.23 -16.60
C THR A 47 13.84 -3.17 -15.73
N TYR A 48 13.77 -3.70 -14.50
CA TYR A 48 14.92 -3.80 -13.61
C TYR A 48 16.03 -4.69 -14.20
N ASP A 49 15.66 -5.86 -14.72
CA ASP A 49 16.60 -6.80 -15.35
C ASP A 49 17.23 -6.20 -16.62
N ALA A 50 16.46 -5.49 -17.44
CA ALA A 50 16.98 -4.77 -18.60
C ALA A 50 18.00 -3.68 -18.19
N VAL A 51 17.72 -2.91 -17.12
CA VAL A 51 18.66 -1.90 -16.59
C VAL A 51 19.92 -2.56 -16.04
N ARG A 52 19.81 -3.73 -15.40
CA ARG A 52 20.95 -4.51 -14.92
C ARG A 52 21.82 -5.04 -16.06
N ALA A 53 21.20 -5.49 -17.15
CA ALA A 53 21.90 -6.02 -18.32
C ALA A 53 22.82 -4.97 -19.00
N LEU A 54 22.52 -3.67 -18.86
CA LEU A 54 23.36 -2.59 -19.37
C LEU A 54 24.74 -2.50 -18.68
N GLY A 55 24.96 -3.16 -17.54
CA GLY A 55 26.27 -3.23 -16.88
C GLY A 55 26.84 -1.89 -16.39
N ILE A 56 25.99 -0.86 -16.23
CA ILE A 56 26.42 0.50 -15.88
C ILE A 56 26.96 0.51 -14.44
N LYS A 57 28.24 0.86 -14.29
CA LYS A 57 28.90 0.94 -12.98
C LYS A 57 28.25 2.00 -12.10
N GLY A 58 27.87 1.61 -10.88
CA GLY A 58 27.26 2.51 -9.88
C GLY A 58 25.75 2.59 -9.94
N VAL A 59 25.10 1.97 -10.93
CA VAL A 59 23.65 1.77 -10.97
C VAL A 59 23.32 0.44 -10.32
N TYR A 60 22.54 0.50 -9.25
CA TYR A 60 22.03 -0.68 -8.56
C TYR A 60 20.63 -0.35 -8.03
N GLY A 61 19.84 -1.39 -7.79
CA GLY A 61 18.55 -1.25 -7.12
C GLY A 61 18.29 -2.46 -6.26
N ASN A 62 17.42 -2.28 -5.27
CA ASN A 62 16.97 -3.33 -4.38
C ASN A 62 15.60 -3.79 -4.87
N ARG A 63 15.41 -5.11 -4.96
CA ARG A 63 14.07 -5.69 -5.14
C ARG A 63 13.24 -5.36 -3.91
N LYS A 64 12.00 -4.97 -4.14
CA LYS A 64 11.01 -4.63 -3.11
C LYS A 64 9.69 -5.23 -3.55
N TYR A 65 8.94 -5.75 -2.59
CA TYR A 65 7.58 -6.17 -2.84
C TYR A 65 6.66 -4.96 -2.73
N SER A 66 5.68 -4.88 -3.63
CA SER A 66 4.62 -3.90 -3.58
C SER A 66 3.28 -4.62 -3.52
N ARG A 67 2.34 -4.08 -2.76
CA ARG A 67 0.98 -4.62 -2.67
C ARG A 67 0.16 -4.13 -3.87
N THR A 68 -0.59 -5.04 -4.47
CA THR A 68 -1.54 -4.74 -5.56
C THR A 68 -2.90 -5.32 -5.17
N TYR A 69 -3.96 -4.56 -5.42
CA TYR A 69 -5.35 -4.92 -5.12
C TYR A 69 -6.09 -5.17 -6.44
N PRO A 70 -6.25 -6.43 -6.89
CA PRO A 70 -6.83 -6.74 -8.20
C PRO A 70 -8.28 -6.27 -8.36
N GLY A 71 -9.03 -6.22 -7.25
CA GLY A 71 -10.41 -5.74 -7.23
C GLY A 71 -10.57 -4.21 -7.33
N GLY A 72 -9.47 -3.45 -7.38
CA GLY A 72 -9.50 -1.99 -7.35
C GLY A 72 -10.27 -1.49 -6.13
N GLN A 73 -11.42 -0.86 -6.36
CA GLN A 73 -12.28 -0.31 -5.30
C GLN A 73 -13.04 -1.38 -4.48
N LEU A 74 -13.11 -2.62 -4.96
CA LEU A 74 -13.84 -3.70 -4.29
C LEU A 74 -13.27 -3.96 -2.89
N ALA A 75 -14.13 -3.86 -1.88
CA ALA A 75 -13.79 -4.02 -0.46
C ALA A 75 -12.65 -3.10 0.03
N ALA A 76 -12.44 -1.93 -0.59
CA ALA A 76 -11.31 -1.04 -0.31
C ALA A 76 -11.18 -0.62 1.17
N HIS A 77 -12.29 -0.29 1.85
CA HIS A 77 -12.27 0.08 3.27
C HIS A 77 -12.01 -1.09 4.21
N LEU A 78 -12.38 -2.30 3.79
CA LEU A 78 -12.20 -3.51 4.58
C LEU A 78 -10.76 -4.01 4.44
N LEU A 79 -10.26 -4.14 3.22
CA LEU A 79 -8.88 -4.56 2.95
C LEU A 79 -7.90 -3.53 3.52
N GLY A 80 -8.15 -2.24 3.27
CA GLY A 80 -7.22 -1.17 3.59
C GLY A 80 -6.10 -1.08 2.56
N TYR A 81 -4.99 -0.45 2.95
CA TYR A 81 -3.82 -0.33 2.07
C TYR A 81 -2.49 -0.35 2.83
N VAL A 82 -1.43 -0.64 2.06
CA VAL A 82 -0.03 -0.58 2.49
C VAL A 82 0.61 0.61 1.78
N ASN A 83 1.34 1.45 2.54
CA ASN A 83 1.98 2.62 1.97
C ASN A 83 3.26 2.25 1.18
N HIS A 84 3.89 3.24 0.53
CA HIS A 84 5.16 3.04 -0.20
C HIS A 84 6.37 2.69 0.68
N GLU A 85 6.20 2.76 2.01
CA GLU A 85 7.18 2.38 3.01
C GLU A 85 6.92 0.98 3.57
N GLU A 86 6.08 0.18 2.88
CA GLU A 86 5.73 -1.20 3.26
C GLU A 86 5.09 -1.28 4.66
N THR A 87 4.43 -0.20 5.08
CA THR A 87 3.73 -0.11 6.36
C THR A 87 2.22 -0.11 6.12
N PRO A 88 1.48 -1.06 6.70
CA PRO A 88 0.04 -1.10 6.55
C PRO A 88 -0.63 0.01 7.36
N VAL A 89 -1.63 0.67 6.77
CA VAL A 89 -2.23 1.89 7.35
C VAL A 89 -3.62 1.62 7.93
N THR A 90 -4.43 0.83 7.24
CA THR A 90 -5.85 0.61 7.57
C THR A 90 -6.29 -0.82 7.27
N GLY A 91 -7.51 -1.16 7.71
CA GLY A 91 -8.19 -2.40 7.32
C GLY A 91 -7.54 -3.69 7.81
N VAL A 92 -7.80 -4.75 7.07
CA VAL A 92 -7.23 -6.10 7.24
C VAL A 92 -5.72 -6.05 7.17
N GLU A 93 -5.14 -5.26 6.26
CA GLU A 93 -3.68 -5.12 6.13
C GLU A 93 -3.03 -4.68 7.45
N ARG A 94 -3.62 -3.70 8.14
CA ARG A 94 -3.10 -3.24 9.43
C ARG A 94 -3.43 -4.18 10.57
N PHE A 95 -4.64 -4.74 10.61
CA PHE A 95 -5.06 -5.60 11.70
C PHE A 95 -4.28 -6.93 11.72
N PHE A 96 -3.99 -7.50 10.55
CA PHE A 96 -3.28 -8.77 10.40
C PHE A 96 -1.80 -8.61 9.98
N ASP A 97 -1.21 -7.41 10.10
CA ASP A 97 0.20 -7.14 9.76
C ASP A 97 1.16 -8.18 10.35
N TYR A 98 0.95 -8.52 11.62
CA TYR A 98 1.76 -9.53 12.33
C TYR A 98 1.81 -10.88 11.61
N TYR A 99 0.70 -11.31 11.01
CA TYR A 99 0.62 -12.58 10.29
C TYR A 99 1.07 -12.42 8.82
N LEU A 100 0.73 -11.30 8.19
CA LEU A 100 0.98 -11.05 6.75
C LEU A 100 2.44 -10.72 6.45
N ARG A 101 3.15 -10.05 7.35
CA ARG A 101 4.48 -9.47 7.08
C ARG A 101 5.61 -10.50 7.03
N GLY A 102 5.47 -11.62 7.74
CA GLY A 102 6.55 -12.60 7.89
C GLY A 102 7.72 -12.07 8.74
N GLN A 103 8.91 -12.60 8.51
CA GLN A 103 10.12 -12.19 9.23
C GLN A 103 11.26 -11.87 8.25
N ASP A 104 11.85 -10.69 8.40
CA ASP A 104 12.99 -10.25 7.61
C ASP A 104 14.23 -11.10 7.92
N GLY A 105 14.84 -11.63 6.86
CA GLY A 105 16.17 -12.24 6.92
C GLY A 105 17.25 -11.18 7.10
N TRP A 106 18.45 -11.60 7.48
CA TRP A 106 19.59 -10.71 7.58
C TRP A 106 20.89 -11.41 7.21
N ARG A 107 21.83 -10.64 6.67
CA ARG A 107 23.17 -11.12 6.37
C ARG A 107 24.21 -10.11 6.83
N VAL A 108 25.31 -10.62 7.38
CA VAL A 108 26.48 -9.82 7.74
C VAL A 108 27.49 -9.96 6.62
N THR A 109 27.86 -8.83 6.01
CA THR A 109 28.93 -8.79 5.01
C THR A 109 29.93 -7.69 5.30
N GLU A 110 31.21 -7.97 5.07
CA GLU A 110 32.27 -6.96 5.09
C GLU A 110 32.25 -6.08 3.83
N ARG A 111 32.68 -4.84 4.00
CA ARG A 111 32.75 -3.87 2.91
C ARG A 111 34.19 -3.35 2.77
N ASP A 112 34.70 -3.32 1.55
CA ASP A 112 35.97 -2.69 1.19
C ASP A 112 35.96 -1.17 1.47
N GLY A 113 37.11 -0.49 1.48
CA GLY A 113 37.23 0.97 1.63
C GLY A 113 36.44 1.77 0.58
N ARG A 114 36.09 1.14 -0.54
CA ARG A 114 35.18 1.67 -1.58
C ARG A 114 33.72 1.25 -1.40
N ARG A 115 33.34 0.73 -0.23
CA ARG A 115 32.01 0.23 0.18
C ARG A 115 31.42 -0.88 -0.70
N ARG A 116 32.27 -1.62 -1.42
CA ARG A 116 31.84 -2.79 -2.18
C ARG A 116 31.72 -3.98 -1.25
N GLU A 117 30.64 -4.73 -1.39
CA GLU A 117 30.42 -5.96 -0.63
C GLU A 117 31.50 -7.00 -0.99
N LEU A 118 32.20 -7.53 0.03
CA LEU A 118 33.15 -8.62 -0.14
C LEU A 118 32.41 -9.94 0.09
N ALA A 119 31.93 -10.55 -1.00
CA ALA A 119 31.11 -11.76 -0.95
C ALA A 119 31.78 -12.96 -0.25
N GLN A 120 33.12 -12.96 -0.15
CA GLN A 120 33.90 -14.01 0.49
C GLN A 120 33.79 -14.01 2.04
N PHE A 121 33.37 -12.90 2.66
CA PHE A 121 33.27 -12.75 4.12
C PHE A 121 31.81 -12.72 4.60
N ARG A 122 30.95 -13.58 4.05
CA ARG A 122 29.59 -13.78 4.56
C ARG A 122 29.64 -14.68 5.79
N ALA A 123 29.87 -14.08 6.96
CA ALA A 123 30.04 -14.82 8.21
C ALA A 123 28.74 -15.42 8.76
N ARG A 124 27.60 -14.76 8.50
CA ARG A 124 26.28 -15.20 8.99
C ARG A 124 25.16 -14.67 8.09
N GLU A 125 24.28 -15.57 7.67
CA GLU A 125 23.12 -15.31 6.83
C GLU A 125 21.94 -16.09 7.39
N VAL A 126 20.79 -15.42 7.54
CA VAL A 126 19.51 -16.00 7.92
C VAL A 126 18.53 -15.62 6.84
N ASP A 127 17.94 -16.63 6.21
CA ASP A 127 16.96 -16.42 5.15
C ASP A 127 15.67 -15.80 5.69
N PRO A 128 14.98 -14.96 4.90
CA PRO A 128 13.67 -14.44 5.27
C PRO A 128 12.64 -15.57 5.35
N SER A 129 11.62 -15.39 6.20
CA SER A 129 10.48 -16.29 6.28
C SER A 129 9.22 -15.56 5.80
N ASP A 130 8.50 -16.20 4.89
CA ASP A 130 7.28 -15.64 4.32
C ASP A 130 6.18 -15.47 5.37
N GLY A 131 5.31 -14.49 5.17
CA GLY A 131 4.10 -14.31 5.95
C GLY A 131 3.05 -15.39 5.67
N LEU A 132 2.01 -15.41 6.51
CA LEU A 132 0.87 -16.28 6.36
C LEU A 132 -0.20 -15.65 5.46
N ASN A 133 -1.07 -16.50 4.92
CA ASN A 133 -2.25 -16.07 4.17
C ASN A 133 -3.43 -15.85 5.10
N VAL A 134 -4.22 -14.81 4.82
CA VAL A 134 -5.47 -14.53 5.54
C VAL A 134 -6.65 -14.75 4.60
N ALA A 135 -7.52 -15.70 4.95
CA ALA A 135 -8.80 -15.91 4.30
C ALA A 135 -9.89 -15.12 5.05
N LEU A 136 -10.64 -14.29 4.32
CA LEU A 136 -11.72 -13.49 4.88
C LEU A 136 -13.07 -14.21 4.75
N CYS A 137 -14.01 -13.87 5.62
CA CYS A 137 -15.41 -14.33 5.51
C CYS A 137 -16.19 -13.62 4.38
N ILE A 138 -15.57 -12.66 3.71
CA ILE A 138 -16.20 -11.85 2.67
C ILE A 138 -16.44 -12.70 1.43
N ASP A 139 -17.69 -12.72 1.00
CA ASP A 139 -18.07 -13.27 -0.29
C ASP A 139 -17.92 -12.17 -1.36
N GLN A 140 -17.04 -12.41 -2.33
CA GLN A 140 -16.74 -11.42 -3.38
C GLN A 140 -17.96 -11.08 -4.24
N VAL A 141 -18.87 -12.03 -4.46
CA VAL A 141 -20.08 -11.82 -5.26
C VAL A 141 -21.07 -10.97 -4.48
N VAL A 142 -21.31 -11.29 -3.21
CA VAL A 142 -22.19 -10.51 -2.34
C VAL A 142 -21.64 -9.09 -2.17
N GLN A 143 -20.34 -8.94 -1.91
CA GLN A 143 -19.67 -7.64 -1.82
C GLN A 143 -19.87 -6.81 -3.10
N HIS A 144 -19.65 -7.40 -4.27
CA HIS A 144 -19.82 -6.71 -5.55
C HIS A 144 -21.26 -6.25 -5.78
N ILE A 145 -22.25 -7.09 -5.45
CA ILE A 145 -23.67 -6.74 -5.55
C ILE A 145 -23.99 -5.54 -4.66
N VAL A 146 -23.53 -5.57 -3.40
CA VAL A 146 -23.75 -4.47 -2.44
C VAL A 146 -23.14 -3.17 -2.95
N GLU A 147 -21.88 -3.18 -3.40
CA GLU A 147 -21.21 -1.98 -3.92
C GLU A 147 -21.85 -1.42 -5.19
N LYS A 148 -22.36 -2.31 -6.06
CA LYS A 148 -23.11 -1.91 -7.26
C LYS A 148 -24.40 -1.18 -6.90
N GLU A 149 -25.18 -1.69 -5.94
CA GLU A 149 -26.39 -1.03 -5.48
C GLU A 149 -26.10 0.28 -4.74
N ILE A 150 -25.06 0.32 -3.91
CA ILE A 150 -24.59 1.57 -3.29
C ILE A 150 -24.24 2.61 -4.36
N SER A 151 -23.56 2.21 -5.42
CA SER A 151 -23.20 3.12 -6.53
C SER A 151 -24.43 3.66 -7.25
N ARG A 152 -25.45 2.81 -7.45
CA ARG A 152 -26.75 3.22 -8.00
C ARG A 152 -27.45 4.22 -7.09
N LEU A 153 -27.56 3.93 -5.79
CA LEU A 153 -28.17 4.82 -4.81
C LEU A 153 -27.41 6.16 -4.70
N ALA A 154 -26.09 6.12 -4.81
CA ALA A 154 -25.25 7.31 -4.81
C ALA A 154 -25.54 8.23 -6.00
N ALA A 155 -25.75 7.65 -7.20
CA ALA A 155 -26.09 8.40 -8.40
C ALA A 155 -27.49 9.03 -8.31
N GLU A 156 -28.45 8.30 -7.73
CA GLU A 156 -29.86 8.71 -7.65
C GLU A 156 -30.07 9.78 -6.54
N TYR A 157 -29.57 9.53 -5.34
CA TYR A 157 -29.89 10.33 -4.15
C TYR A 157 -28.78 11.29 -3.70
N LYS A 158 -27.57 11.16 -4.25
CA LYS A 158 -26.38 11.97 -3.87
C LYS A 158 -26.18 12.09 -2.35
N PRO A 159 -26.19 10.97 -1.60
CA PRO A 159 -26.04 10.99 -0.16
C PRO A 159 -24.61 11.41 0.25
N LYS A 160 -24.48 11.94 1.47
CA LYS A 160 -23.17 12.26 2.06
C LYS A 160 -22.33 11.01 2.36
N GLY A 161 -23.00 9.90 2.67
CA GLY A 161 -22.38 8.61 2.91
C GLY A 161 -23.43 7.50 2.99
N ILE A 162 -23.00 6.28 2.67
CA ILE A 162 -23.79 5.05 2.83
C ILE A 162 -22.88 4.02 3.48
N SER A 163 -23.40 3.20 4.37
CA SER A 163 -22.72 2.04 4.93
C SER A 163 -23.66 0.85 4.88
N VAL A 164 -23.18 -0.29 4.41
CA VAL A 164 -23.95 -1.54 4.36
C VAL A 164 -23.09 -2.66 4.94
N ILE A 165 -23.67 -3.43 5.86
CA ILE A 165 -23.08 -4.62 6.44
C ILE A 165 -24.04 -5.78 6.17
N VAL A 166 -23.53 -6.86 5.59
CA VAL A 166 -24.26 -8.12 5.39
C VAL A 166 -23.61 -9.17 6.26
N SER A 167 -24.38 -9.74 7.19
CA SER A 167 -23.93 -10.76 8.12
C SER A 167 -24.74 -12.04 7.94
N GLU A 168 -24.07 -13.19 8.05
CA GLU A 168 -24.70 -14.50 8.14
C GLU A 168 -25.17 -14.73 9.60
N PRO A 169 -26.48 -14.85 9.86
CA PRO A 169 -27.00 -14.92 11.23
C PRO A 169 -26.53 -16.15 12.02
N THR A 170 -26.27 -17.26 11.33
CA THR A 170 -25.90 -18.54 11.97
C THR A 170 -24.47 -18.54 12.48
N THR A 171 -23.54 -17.94 11.73
CA THR A 171 -22.10 -17.91 12.07
C THR A 171 -21.65 -16.58 12.66
N GLY A 172 -22.42 -15.51 12.43
CA GLY A 172 -22.01 -14.13 12.67
C GLY A 172 -20.99 -13.61 11.65
N GLY A 173 -20.65 -14.39 10.62
CA GLY A 173 -19.68 -14.04 9.60
C GLY A 173 -20.14 -12.85 8.78
N ILE A 174 -19.24 -11.88 8.55
CA ILE A 174 -19.52 -10.74 7.68
C ILE A 174 -19.26 -11.14 6.23
N LEU A 175 -20.33 -11.27 5.44
CA LEU A 175 -20.28 -11.63 4.02
C LEU A 175 -19.95 -10.43 3.14
N ALA A 176 -20.39 -9.23 3.53
CA ALA A 176 -20.06 -8.00 2.84
C ALA A 176 -20.04 -6.80 3.80
N MET A 177 -19.12 -5.87 3.55
CA MET A 177 -19.04 -4.58 4.23
C MET A 177 -18.58 -3.53 3.23
N ALA A 178 -19.45 -2.59 2.91
CA ALA A 178 -19.20 -1.58 1.89
C ALA A 178 -19.59 -0.19 2.40
N ASN A 179 -18.81 0.82 2.01
CA ASN A 179 -19.09 2.20 2.34
C ASN A 179 -19.03 3.09 1.09
N TYR A 180 -19.77 4.19 1.15
CA TYR A 180 -19.69 5.31 0.22
C TYR A 180 -19.41 6.60 0.99
N PRO A 181 -18.57 7.52 0.47
CA PRO A 181 -17.75 7.38 -0.74
C PRO A 181 -16.63 6.34 -0.59
N THR A 182 -16.27 5.68 -1.69
CA THR A 182 -15.17 4.70 -1.75
C THR A 182 -13.90 5.28 -2.37
N TYR A 183 -12.81 4.52 -2.33
CA TYR A 183 -11.52 4.85 -2.92
C TYR A 183 -10.87 3.61 -3.54
N ASP A 184 -9.87 3.81 -4.39
CA ASP A 184 -9.03 2.72 -4.89
C ASP A 184 -7.76 2.60 -4.03
N PRO A 185 -7.53 1.46 -3.33
CA PRO A 185 -6.33 1.21 -2.56
C PRO A 185 -5.04 1.22 -3.39
N ASN A 186 -5.08 1.04 -4.70
CA ASN A 186 -3.92 1.19 -5.57
C ASN A 186 -3.58 2.67 -5.85
N GLU A 187 -4.57 3.57 -5.73
CA GLU A 187 -4.43 5.01 -5.97
C GLU A 187 -4.66 5.85 -4.69
N PHE A 188 -4.50 5.26 -3.50
CA PHE A 188 -4.78 5.91 -2.21
C PHE A 188 -4.03 7.25 -2.01
N PHE A 189 -2.87 7.40 -2.64
CA PHE A 189 -2.03 8.61 -2.58
C PHE A 189 -2.59 9.76 -3.43
N ASN A 190 -3.55 9.50 -4.33
CA ASN A 190 -4.17 10.50 -5.18
C ASN A 190 -5.28 11.24 -4.43
N THR A 191 -4.89 12.12 -3.51
CA THR A 191 -5.81 12.89 -2.66
C THR A 191 -6.73 13.85 -3.43
N LYS A 192 -6.42 14.16 -4.68
CA LYS A 192 -7.30 14.95 -5.57
C LYS A 192 -8.51 14.15 -6.02
N LYS A 193 -8.32 12.85 -6.28
CA LYS A 193 -9.38 11.92 -6.72
C LYS A 193 -10.10 11.31 -5.50
N TYR A 194 -9.34 10.98 -4.46
CA TYR A 194 -9.82 10.34 -3.24
C TYR A 194 -9.41 11.14 -2.00
N PRO A 195 -10.23 12.11 -1.56
CA PRO A 195 -9.98 12.84 -0.32
C PRO A 195 -9.82 11.90 0.88
N ILE A 196 -9.05 12.30 1.89
CA ILE A 196 -8.76 11.47 3.07
C ILE A 196 -10.04 10.97 3.77
N GLU A 197 -11.09 11.81 3.79
CA GLU A 197 -12.41 11.47 4.34
C GLU A 197 -13.06 10.24 3.67
N THR A 198 -12.76 9.96 2.40
CA THR A 198 -13.32 8.81 1.68
C THR A 198 -12.62 7.50 2.01
N GLN A 199 -11.45 7.55 2.66
CA GLN A 199 -10.68 6.36 3.05
C GLN A 199 -11.15 5.78 4.40
N ARG A 200 -11.96 6.53 5.15
CA ARG A 200 -12.51 6.11 6.44
C ARG A 200 -13.55 5.01 6.24
N ASN A 201 -13.42 3.92 7.00
CA ASN A 201 -14.43 2.88 7.08
C ASN A 201 -15.60 3.35 7.96
N ARG A 202 -16.65 3.89 7.34
CA ARG A 202 -17.79 4.47 8.05
C ARG A 202 -18.56 3.45 8.88
N ALA A 203 -18.73 2.23 8.38
CA ALA A 203 -19.37 1.12 9.09
C ALA A 203 -18.75 0.82 10.46
N LEU A 204 -17.45 1.10 10.64
CA LEU A 204 -16.73 0.84 11.90
C LEU A 204 -16.48 2.09 12.75
N THR A 205 -16.51 3.29 12.16
CA THR A 205 -16.04 4.52 12.82
C THR A 205 -17.13 5.56 13.02
N ASP A 206 -18.19 5.56 12.23
CA ASP A 206 -19.30 6.52 12.36
C ASP A 206 -20.26 6.02 13.44
N LEU A 207 -20.57 6.89 14.40
CA LEU A 207 -21.63 6.65 15.38
C LEU A 207 -22.93 7.29 14.87
N ILE A 208 -24.02 6.52 14.92
CA ILE A 208 -25.35 6.99 14.59
C ILE A 208 -26.34 6.54 15.67
N GLU A 209 -27.34 7.36 15.93
CA GLU A 209 -28.47 6.97 16.79
C GLU A 209 -29.36 5.98 16.03
N PRO A 210 -29.60 4.76 16.54
CA PRO A 210 -30.29 3.71 15.79
C PRO A 210 -31.80 3.97 15.61
N GLY A 211 -32.37 4.95 16.32
CA GLY A 211 -33.76 5.37 16.16
C GLY A 211 -34.76 4.20 16.21
N SER A 212 -35.71 4.16 15.27
CA SER A 212 -36.75 3.13 15.25
C SER A 212 -36.24 1.72 14.96
N THR A 213 -35.03 1.54 14.39
CA THR A 213 -34.45 0.20 14.16
C THR A 213 -34.19 -0.54 15.47
N PHE A 214 -33.97 0.18 16.56
CA PHE A 214 -33.70 -0.40 17.87
C PHE A 214 -34.96 -0.89 18.61
N LYS A 215 -36.16 -0.55 18.14
CA LYS A 215 -37.42 -0.91 18.83
C LYS A 215 -37.63 -2.42 18.99
N ILE A 216 -36.96 -3.25 18.20
CA ILE A 216 -36.99 -4.71 18.33
C ILE A 216 -36.47 -5.20 19.69
N VAL A 217 -35.52 -4.49 20.31
CA VAL A 217 -34.91 -4.88 21.59
C VAL A 217 -35.89 -4.73 22.75
N PRO A 218 -36.49 -3.55 23.01
CA PRO A 218 -37.51 -3.43 24.05
C PRO A 218 -38.76 -4.25 23.73
N ALA A 219 -39.12 -4.43 22.45
CA ALA A 219 -40.24 -5.29 22.08
C ALA A 219 -40.01 -6.78 22.38
N ALA A 220 -38.77 -7.27 22.28
CA ALA A 220 -38.41 -8.63 22.64
C ALA A 220 -38.27 -8.85 24.16
N ALA A 221 -38.13 -7.77 24.93
CA ALA A 221 -38.04 -7.83 26.39
C ALA A 221 -39.41 -7.77 27.10
N ALA A 222 -40.46 -7.35 26.39
CA ALA A 222 -41.84 -7.27 26.86
C ALA A 222 -42.55 -8.63 26.72
#